data_AF-A0A8K1LK50-F1
#
_entry.id   AF-A0A8K1LK50-F1
#
_cell.length_a   1.000
_cell.length_b   1.000
_cell.length_c   1.000
_cell.angle_alpha   90.00
_cell.angle_beta   90.00
_cell.angle_gamma   90.00
#
_symmetry.space_group_name_H-M   'P 1'
#
loop_
_entity.id
_entity.type
_entity.pdbx_description
1 polymer ?
#
loop_
_entity_poly.entity_id
_entity_poly.type
_entity_poly.pdbx_seq_one_letter_code
_entity_poly.pdbx_strand_id
1 'polypeptide(L)'
;MLTTCIFLREHQLMHQLNSRNLQNSLAEYARSTKKLVRDMMDDQQSSLDYLSNQVNELMNKLVLLNTVILRKHLDPLPYKAVQSHGLDCTHIKDTVGSVSKTPSGLYIIHPEGSNHPFEVLCDMDFRGGGWTVIQKRTVGIVQFQRTWSEYLDGFGDLNGEFWLGLRKIFDIVNQKATHFNLYVDLESENEKHAYASYDGFWIEDETCSFKIHLGHYSGNAGDAFRGYRREDNQNSMPFSTFDVDNDGCRPMCTIKGQPVKSCSNFSDNAGWWFNKCGLANLNGVLHYTERLLDLWWSGCQVPAQAEDIALANRIHLSAESHYAADTAG
;
A
#
# COMPACT_ATOMS: atom_id res chain seq x y z
N MET A 1 71.02 -42.72 -34.61
CA MET A 1 69.60 -42.44 -34.92
C MET A 1 68.71 -42.34 -33.67
N LEU A 2 68.87 -43.19 -32.64
CA LEU A 2 68.04 -43.07 -31.42
C LEU A 2 68.25 -41.77 -30.61
N THR A 3 69.49 -41.29 -30.49
CA THR A 3 69.84 -40.12 -29.64
C THR A 3 69.27 -38.80 -30.18
N THR A 4 69.23 -38.62 -31.50
CA THR A 4 68.66 -37.44 -32.15
C THR A 4 67.13 -37.40 -32.03
N CYS A 5 66.45 -38.55 -32.07
CA CYS A 5 64.99 -38.62 -31.85
C CYS A 5 64.58 -38.29 -30.42
N ILE A 6 65.37 -38.67 -29.41
CA ILE A 6 65.08 -38.35 -28.00
C ILE A 6 65.20 -36.83 -27.77
N PHE A 7 66.27 -36.22 -28.29
CA PHE A 7 66.52 -34.78 -28.14
C PHE A 7 65.45 -33.91 -28.81
N LEU A 8 64.99 -34.30 -30.01
CA LEU A 8 63.87 -33.64 -30.70
C LEU A 8 62.55 -33.76 -29.93
N ARG A 9 62.30 -34.92 -29.29
CA ARG A 9 61.08 -35.16 -28.51
C ARG A 9 61.07 -34.36 -27.21
N GLU A 10 62.18 -34.26 -26.51
CA GLU A 10 62.32 -33.44 -25.30
C GLU A 10 62.20 -31.94 -25.61
N HIS A 11 62.84 -31.47 -26.69
CA HIS A 11 62.72 -30.08 -27.12
C HIS A 11 61.27 -29.71 -27.50
N GLN A 12 60.56 -30.61 -28.17
CA GLN A 12 59.16 -30.40 -28.56
C GLN A 12 58.21 -30.44 -27.34
N LEU A 13 58.48 -31.28 -26.34
CA LEU A 13 57.77 -31.30 -25.06
C LEU A 13 57.99 -30.00 -24.27
N MET A 14 59.23 -29.51 -24.19
CA MET A 14 59.55 -28.24 -23.54
C MET A 14 58.87 -27.05 -24.23
N HIS A 15 58.82 -27.03 -25.56
CA HIS A 15 58.10 -26.00 -26.31
C HIS A 15 56.58 -26.04 -26.06
N GLN A 16 56.00 -27.25 -25.96
CA GLN A 16 54.58 -27.43 -25.64
C GLN A 16 54.26 -27.03 -24.20
N LEU A 17 55.13 -27.34 -23.24
CA LEU A 17 55.01 -26.92 -21.84
C LEU A 17 55.09 -25.40 -21.68
N ASN A 18 56.06 -24.75 -22.35
CA ASN A 18 56.18 -23.29 -22.32
C ASN A 18 54.98 -22.58 -22.97
N SER A 19 54.47 -23.11 -24.09
CA SER A 19 53.28 -22.56 -24.74
C SER A 19 52.02 -22.67 -23.87
N ARG A 20 51.84 -23.82 -23.19
CA ARG A 20 50.74 -24.01 -22.24
C ARG A 20 50.85 -23.10 -21.01
N ASN A 21 52.04 -22.93 -20.47
CA ASN A 21 52.27 -22.02 -19.34
C ASN A 21 51.95 -20.56 -19.72
N LEU A 22 52.33 -20.16 -20.93
CA LEU A 22 52.02 -18.83 -21.45
C LEU A 22 50.51 -18.63 -21.65
N GLN A 23 49.80 -19.62 -22.20
CA GLN A 23 48.34 -19.58 -22.37
C GLN A 23 47.60 -19.50 -21.02
N ASN A 24 48.06 -20.26 -20.01
CA ASN A 24 47.47 -20.24 -18.67
C ASN A 24 47.67 -18.86 -18.00
N SER A 25 48.86 -18.29 -18.13
CA SER A 25 49.19 -16.95 -17.60
C SER A 25 48.34 -15.86 -18.26
N LEU A 26 48.14 -15.94 -19.59
CA LEU A 26 47.26 -15.02 -20.32
C LEU A 26 45.79 -15.17 -19.92
N ALA A 27 45.32 -16.39 -19.68
CA ALA A 27 43.95 -16.65 -19.24
C ALA A 27 43.69 -16.15 -17.81
N GLU A 28 44.68 -16.28 -16.93
CA GLU A 28 44.63 -15.72 -15.57
C GLU A 28 44.64 -14.20 -15.59
N TYR A 29 45.51 -13.58 -16.38
CA TYR A 29 45.53 -12.14 -16.57
C TYR A 29 44.20 -11.63 -17.12
N ALA A 30 43.66 -12.27 -18.16
CA ALA A 30 42.36 -11.90 -18.73
C ALA A 30 41.19 -12.04 -17.74
N ARG A 31 41.20 -13.07 -16.87
CA ARG A 31 40.21 -13.23 -15.80
C ARG A 31 40.34 -12.15 -14.74
N SER A 32 41.57 -11.84 -14.32
CA SER A 32 41.86 -10.79 -13.35
C SER A 32 41.41 -9.42 -13.85
N THR A 33 41.76 -9.06 -15.09
CA THR A 33 41.36 -7.78 -15.70
C THR A 33 39.84 -7.69 -15.88
N LYS A 34 39.16 -8.77 -16.29
CA LYS A 34 37.69 -8.79 -16.38
C LYS A 34 37.01 -8.59 -15.02
N LYS A 35 37.57 -9.19 -13.96
CA LYS A 35 37.07 -9.01 -12.60
C LYS A 35 37.24 -7.56 -12.16
N LEU A 36 38.44 -6.99 -12.33
CA LEU A 36 38.72 -5.61 -11.98
C LEU A 36 37.78 -4.62 -12.69
N VAL A 37 37.53 -4.81 -13.99
CA VAL A 37 36.61 -3.95 -14.76
C VAL A 37 35.18 -4.07 -14.26
N ARG A 38 34.72 -5.28 -13.90
CA ARG A 38 33.38 -5.47 -13.33
C ARG A 38 33.25 -4.79 -11.98
N ASP A 39 34.20 -5.02 -11.08
CA ASP A 39 34.20 -4.43 -9.75
C ASP A 39 34.21 -2.88 -9.84
N MET A 40 34.97 -2.31 -10.78
CA MET A 40 34.94 -0.86 -11.05
C MET A 40 33.61 -0.35 -11.61
N MET A 41 32.95 -1.12 -12.48
CA MET A 41 31.62 -0.76 -13.01
C MET A 41 30.55 -0.80 -11.91
N ASP A 42 30.60 -1.80 -11.04
CA ASP A 42 29.66 -1.95 -9.92
C ASP A 42 29.84 -0.81 -8.90
N ASP A 43 31.08 -0.42 -8.59
CA ASP A 43 31.38 0.73 -7.74
C ASP A 43 30.87 2.05 -8.35
N GLN A 44 31.07 2.25 -9.66
CA GLN A 44 30.54 3.42 -10.36
C GLN A 44 29.01 3.44 -10.37
N GLN A 45 28.37 2.29 -10.56
CA GLN A 45 26.91 2.18 -10.55
C GLN A 45 26.35 2.50 -9.15
N SER A 46 26.95 1.97 -8.09
CA SER A 46 26.53 2.27 -6.71
C SER A 46 26.65 3.76 -6.37
N SER A 47 27.71 4.42 -6.88
CA SER A 47 27.92 5.86 -6.71
C SER A 47 26.87 6.68 -7.46
N LEU A 48 26.48 6.26 -8.67
CA LEU A 48 25.41 6.89 -9.44
C LEU A 48 24.05 6.70 -8.78
N ASP A 49 23.76 5.50 -8.25
CA ASP A 49 22.51 5.22 -7.54
C ASP A 49 22.41 6.05 -6.25
N TYR A 50 23.51 6.19 -5.51
CA TYR A 50 23.59 7.07 -4.36
C TYR A 50 23.33 8.53 -4.73
N LEU A 51 23.97 9.04 -5.79
CA LEU A 51 23.75 10.41 -6.27
C LEU A 51 22.31 10.62 -6.76
N SER A 52 21.73 9.64 -7.44
CA SER A 52 20.33 9.67 -7.89
C SER A 52 19.37 9.76 -6.70
N ASN A 53 19.60 8.97 -5.65
CA ASN A 53 18.83 9.03 -4.41
C ASN A 53 18.95 10.39 -3.72
N GLN A 54 20.16 10.96 -3.64
CA GLN A 54 20.39 12.29 -3.08
C GLN A 54 19.65 13.38 -3.89
N VAL A 55 19.65 13.28 -5.23
CA VAL A 55 18.92 14.20 -6.10
C VAL A 55 17.41 14.06 -5.91
N ASN A 56 16.88 12.84 -5.80
CA ASN A 56 15.46 12.60 -5.56
C ASN A 56 15.02 13.14 -4.19
N GLU A 57 15.83 12.95 -3.16
CA GLU A 57 15.56 13.51 -1.82
C GLU A 57 15.56 15.05 -1.86
N LEU A 58 16.53 15.65 -2.57
CA LEU A 58 16.62 17.10 -2.72
C LEU A 58 15.44 17.65 -3.54
N MET A 59 15.02 16.95 -4.59
CA MET A 59 13.85 17.30 -5.40
C MET A 59 12.56 17.23 -4.57
N ASN A 60 12.40 16.20 -3.73
CA ASN A 60 11.27 16.09 -2.81
C ASN A 60 11.27 17.22 -1.78
N LYS A 61 12.44 17.58 -1.23
CA LYS A 61 12.60 18.74 -0.34
C LYS A 61 12.27 20.05 -1.06
N LEU A 62 12.64 20.21 -2.33
CA LEU A 62 12.32 21.38 -3.15
C LEU A 62 10.82 21.49 -3.42
N VAL A 63 10.14 20.38 -3.72
CA VAL A 63 8.68 20.33 -3.91
C VAL A 63 7.97 20.70 -2.60
N LEU A 64 8.41 20.14 -1.47
CA LEU A 64 7.89 20.49 -0.15
C LEU A 64 8.14 21.98 0.18
N LEU A 65 9.33 22.49 -0.12
CA LEU A 65 9.63 23.90 0.11
C LEU A 65 8.80 24.81 -0.80
N ASN A 66 8.61 24.46 -2.06
CA ASN A 66 7.76 25.20 -3.00
C ASN A 66 6.29 25.21 -2.56
N THR A 67 5.76 24.09 -2.04
CA THR A 67 4.40 24.06 -1.47
C THR A 67 4.29 24.91 -0.20
N VAL A 68 5.33 24.97 0.64
CA VAL A 68 5.37 25.86 1.82
C VAL A 68 5.52 27.33 1.42
N ILE A 69 6.31 27.65 0.40
CA ILE A 69 6.47 29.01 -0.11
C ILE A 69 5.19 29.49 -0.79
N LEU A 70 4.50 28.64 -1.57
CA LEU A 70 3.16 28.93 -2.10
C LEU A 70 2.15 29.19 -0.96
N ARG A 71 2.23 28.45 0.15
CA ARG A 71 1.43 28.72 1.36
C ARG A 71 1.80 30.02 2.08
N LYS A 72 3.07 30.47 2.01
CA LYS A 72 3.54 31.72 2.65
C LYS A 72 3.34 32.97 1.79
N HIS A 73 3.19 32.84 0.48
CA HIS A 73 2.96 33.96 -0.45
C HIS A 73 1.47 34.30 -0.66
N LEU A 74 0.56 33.53 -0.07
CA LEU A 74 -0.79 34.00 0.22
C LEU A 74 -0.69 34.82 1.50
N ASP A 75 -0.71 36.15 1.35
CA ASP A 75 -0.88 37.07 2.47
C ASP A 75 -2.02 36.59 3.39
N PRO A 76 -1.92 36.82 4.72
CA PRO A 76 -2.92 36.39 5.67
C PRO A 76 -4.20 37.19 5.45
N LEU A 77 -5.06 36.68 4.57
CA LEU A 77 -6.48 37.00 4.58
C LEU A 77 -6.99 36.73 5.99
N PRO A 78 -7.86 37.59 6.55
CA PRO A 78 -8.32 37.44 7.93
C PRO A 78 -8.87 36.03 8.11
N TYR A 79 -8.26 35.28 9.03
CA TYR A 79 -8.66 33.91 9.38
C TYR A 79 -10.13 33.93 9.84
N LYS A 80 -11.04 33.83 8.89
CA LYS A 80 -12.35 33.26 9.14
C LYS A 80 -12.06 31.79 9.42
N ALA A 81 -12.44 31.32 10.61
CA ALA A 81 -12.46 29.90 10.90
C ALA A 81 -13.10 29.19 9.71
N VAL A 82 -12.38 28.24 9.12
CA VAL A 82 -12.91 27.43 8.03
C VAL A 82 -14.16 26.74 8.59
N GLN A 83 -15.33 27.19 8.16
CA GLN A 83 -16.59 26.65 8.64
C GLN A 83 -16.70 25.24 8.08
N SER A 84 -16.74 24.25 8.97
CA SER A 84 -16.97 22.87 8.56
C SER A 84 -18.36 22.74 7.95
N HIS A 85 -18.49 21.84 6.99
CA HIS A 85 -19.77 21.53 6.35
C HIS A 85 -20.61 20.57 7.20
N GLY A 86 -19.96 19.78 8.06
CA GLY A 86 -20.60 18.82 8.96
C GLY A 86 -19.59 17.97 9.74
N LEU A 87 -20.08 16.99 10.49
CA LEU A 87 -19.25 16.04 11.25
C LEU A 87 -18.56 15.02 10.34
N ASP A 88 -19.29 14.55 9.34
CA ASP A 88 -18.86 13.60 8.31
C ASP A 88 -19.77 13.74 7.07
N CYS A 89 -19.50 12.96 6.01
CA CYS A 89 -20.28 13.01 4.78
C CYS A 89 -21.75 12.57 4.96
N THR A 90 -22.04 11.70 5.95
CA THR A 90 -23.43 11.28 6.24
C THR A 90 -24.19 12.44 6.88
N HIS A 91 -23.60 13.12 7.86
CA HIS A 91 -24.18 14.32 8.47
C HIS A 91 -24.41 15.45 7.46
N ILE A 92 -23.45 15.68 6.54
CA ILE A 92 -23.60 16.67 5.46
C ILE A 92 -24.80 16.31 4.58
N LYS A 93 -24.91 15.05 4.15
CA LYS A 93 -26.02 14.58 3.34
C LYS A 93 -27.36 14.74 4.06
N ASP A 94 -27.45 14.39 5.33
CA ASP A 94 -28.73 14.46 6.06
C ASP A 94 -29.16 15.91 6.30
N THR A 95 -28.21 16.80 6.60
CA THR A 95 -28.48 18.23 6.84
C THR A 95 -28.81 19.00 5.56
N VAL A 96 -28.04 18.79 4.48
CA VAL A 96 -28.15 19.56 3.23
C VAL A 96 -29.08 18.88 2.22
N GLY A 97 -29.07 17.55 2.17
CA GLY A 97 -29.91 16.72 1.30
C GLY A 97 -31.42 16.87 1.56
N SER A 98 -31.78 17.35 2.75
CA SER A 98 -33.15 17.73 3.10
C SER A 98 -33.67 18.95 2.31
N VAL A 99 -32.77 19.75 1.72
CA VAL A 99 -33.09 20.99 0.98
C VAL A 99 -32.79 20.87 -0.51
N SER A 100 -31.69 20.21 -0.89
CA SER A 100 -31.32 19.98 -2.30
C SER A 100 -30.35 18.80 -2.47
N LYS A 101 -30.28 18.20 -3.66
CA LYS A 101 -29.30 17.14 -3.96
C LYS A 101 -27.87 17.65 -3.69
N THR A 102 -27.18 17.03 -2.75
CA THR A 102 -25.79 17.36 -2.41
C THR A 102 -24.84 16.66 -3.40
N PRO A 103 -23.95 17.39 -4.10
CA PRO A 103 -23.08 16.77 -5.10
C PRO A 103 -21.89 16.02 -4.45
N SER A 104 -21.39 14.98 -5.12
CA SER A 104 -20.13 14.36 -4.72
C SER A 104 -18.96 15.33 -4.90
N GLY A 105 -17.97 15.29 -4.02
CA GLY A 105 -16.83 16.21 -4.07
C GLY A 105 -16.06 16.31 -2.77
N LEU A 106 -15.16 17.28 -2.71
CA LEU A 106 -14.38 17.58 -1.51
C LEU A 106 -15.18 18.43 -0.54
N TYR A 107 -15.18 18.01 0.71
CA TYR A 107 -15.84 18.71 1.81
C TYR A 107 -14.89 18.80 3.00
N ILE A 108 -15.06 19.85 3.78
CA ILE A 108 -14.36 20.03 5.04
C ILE A 108 -15.28 19.56 6.17
N ILE A 109 -14.85 18.54 6.90
CA ILE A 109 -15.57 17.98 8.04
C ILE A 109 -14.86 18.32 9.35
N HIS A 110 -15.60 18.27 10.45
CA HIS A 110 -15.06 18.41 11.80
C HIS A 110 -15.66 17.32 12.70
N PRO A 111 -15.11 16.09 12.67
CA PRO A 111 -15.59 15.00 13.51
C PRO A 111 -15.54 15.36 14.99
N GLU A 112 -16.50 14.85 15.77
CA GLU A 112 -16.50 15.05 17.22
C GLU A 112 -15.19 14.54 17.85
N GLY A 113 -14.52 15.39 18.64
CA GLY A 113 -13.27 15.03 19.33
C GLY A 113 -12.01 15.28 18.52
N SER A 114 -12.11 15.59 17.22
CA SER A 114 -10.95 15.98 16.42
C SER A 114 -10.47 17.40 16.77
N ASN A 115 -9.14 17.59 16.73
CA ASN A 115 -8.51 18.85 17.12
C ASN A 115 -8.74 19.99 16.12
N HIS A 116 -8.90 19.67 14.83
CA HIS A 116 -9.08 20.64 13.76
C HIS A 116 -9.91 20.05 12.61
N PRO A 117 -10.66 20.88 11.87
CA PRO A 117 -11.37 20.42 10.67
C PRO A 117 -10.39 20.00 9.58
N PHE A 118 -10.80 19.04 8.75
CA PHE A 118 -9.99 18.54 7.63
C PHE A 118 -10.83 18.17 6.42
N GLU A 119 -10.18 18.13 5.25
CA GLU A 119 -10.81 17.83 3.98
C GLU A 119 -10.95 16.32 3.75
N VAL A 120 -12.08 15.90 3.18
CA VAL A 120 -12.40 14.53 2.79
C VAL A 120 -13.11 14.51 1.44
N LEU A 121 -13.04 13.38 0.75
CA LEU A 121 -13.89 13.11 -0.42
C LEU A 121 -15.21 12.50 0.05
N CYS A 122 -16.32 13.21 -0.21
CA CYS A 122 -17.67 12.67 -0.02
C CYS A 122 -18.23 12.14 -1.34
N ASP A 123 -18.60 10.86 -1.34
CA ASP A 123 -19.39 10.26 -2.42
C ASP A 123 -20.87 10.33 -2.05
N MET A 124 -21.58 11.24 -2.71
CA MET A 124 -23.00 11.54 -2.48
C MET A 124 -23.92 10.87 -3.51
N ASP A 125 -23.35 10.20 -4.51
CA ASP A 125 -24.12 9.55 -5.58
C ASP A 125 -24.12 8.02 -5.42
N PHE A 126 -23.03 7.42 -4.92
CA PHE A 126 -22.90 5.98 -4.77
C PHE A 126 -23.85 5.41 -3.70
N ARG A 127 -24.69 4.44 -4.08
CA ARG A 127 -25.59 3.67 -3.20
C ARG A 127 -26.34 4.53 -2.16
N GLY A 128 -26.92 5.64 -2.60
CA GLY A 128 -27.69 6.54 -1.75
C GLY A 128 -26.87 7.65 -1.08
N GLY A 129 -25.55 7.67 -1.26
CA GLY A 129 -24.67 8.76 -0.87
C GLY A 129 -24.42 8.90 0.63
N GLY A 130 -23.55 9.85 0.99
CA GLY A 130 -23.16 10.14 2.37
C GLY A 130 -21.89 9.39 2.79
N TRP A 131 -21.15 8.85 1.84
CA TRP A 131 -19.95 8.06 2.09
C TRP A 131 -18.73 8.96 2.23
N THR A 132 -17.99 8.79 3.32
CA THR A 132 -16.65 9.37 3.48
C THR A 132 -15.64 8.38 2.92
N VAL A 133 -14.94 8.75 1.84
CA VAL A 133 -13.94 7.86 1.22
C VAL A 133 -12.62 8.00 1.98
N ILE A 134 -12.09 6.89 2.50
CA ILE A 134 -10.85 6.88 3.29
C ILE A 134 -9.64 6.34 2.52
N GLN A 135 -9.90 5.59 1.46
CA GLN A 135 -8.88 5.05 0.58
C GLN A 135 -9.47 4.91 -0.83
N LYS A 136 -8.71 5.31 -1.85
CA LYS A 136 -9.06 5.12 -3.26
C LYS A 136 -7.84 4.70 -4.08
N ARG A 137 -7.95 3.55 -4.78
CA ARG A 137 -7.04 3.06 -5.82
C ARG A 137 -7.74 3.09 -7.18
N THR A 138 -7.01 3.42 -8.24
CA THR A 138 -7.50 3.42 -9.62
C THR A 138 -6.47 2.86 -10.61
N VAL A 139 -5.37 3.59 -10.85
CA VAL A 139 -4.38 3.27 -11.88
C VAL A 139 -2.97 3.05 -11.34
N GLY A 140 -2.79 3.10 -10.01
CA GLY A 140 -1.52 2.82 -9.35
C GLY A 140 -0.44 3.89 -9.55
N ILE A 141 -0.84 5.15 -9.80
CA ILE A 141 0.10 6.29 -9.91
C ILE A 141 0.68 6.62 -8.52
N VAL A 142 -0.13 6.52 -7.47
CA VAL A 142 0.32 6.81 -6.11
C VAL A 142 0.92 5.55 -5.48
N GLN A 143 2.15 5.68 -5.02
CA GLN A 143 2.83 4.61 -4.28
C GLN A 143 2.28 4.52 -2.85
N PHE A 144 1.85 3.32 -2.47
CA PHE A 144 1.41 2.96 -1.11
C PHE A 144 2.54 2.36 -0.27
N GLN A 145 3.77 2.35 -0.80
CA GLN A 145 4.99 1.95 -0.09
C GLN A 145 5.44 3.09 0.83
N ARG A 146 4.71 3.28 1.92
CA ARG A 146 4.78 4.47 2.78
C ARG A 146 5.15 4.11 4.20
N THR A 147 5.90 5.00 4.84
CA THR A 147 6.34 4.87 6.23
C THR A 147 5.17 4.94 7.20
N TRP A 148 5.39 4.55 8.45
CA TRP A 148 4.41 4.69 9.53
C TRP A 148 3.88 6.12 9.61
N SER A 149 4.79 7.10 9.66
CA SER A 149 4.42 8.52 9.75
C SER A 149 3.53 8.98 8.59
N GLU A 150 3.81 8.54 7.35
CA GLU A 150 2.99 8.88 6.19
C GLU A 150 1.59 8.23 6.27
N TYR A 151 1.50 6.99 6.78
CA TYR A 151 0.21 6.34 7.02
C TYR A 151 -0.60 6.98 8.14
N LEU A 152 0.05 7.60 9.14
CA LEU A 152 -0.62 8.39 10.18
C LEU A 152 -1.26 9.65 9.61
N ASP A 153 -0.51 10.41 8.81
CA ASP A 153 -0.92 11.72 8.27
C ASP A 153 -1.84 11.63 7.05
N GLY A 154 -1.66 10.58 6.24
CA GLY A 154 -2.27 10.43 4.92
C GLY A 154 -1.37 10.90 3.78
N PHE A 155 -1.65 10.41 2.59
CA PHE A 155 -0.88 10.69 1.37
C PHE A 155 -1.74 10.55 0.12
N GLY A 156 -1.25 11.09 -1.00
CA GLY A 156 -1.97 11.11 -2.28
C GLY A 156 -2.79 12.38 -2.49
N ASP A 157 -3.77 12.31 -3.39
CA ASP A 157 -4.66 13.41 -3.76
C ASP A 157 -6.12 12.94 -3.60
N LEU A 158 -6.93 13.69 -2.86
CA LEU A 158 -8.34 13.37 -2.63
C LEU A 158 -9.17 13.35 -3.94
N ASN A 159 -8.72 14.04 -4.99
CA ASN A 159 -9.32 13.94 -6.33
C ASN A 159 -8.84 12.71 -7.12
N GLY A 160 -7.73 12.09 -6.71
CA GLY A 160 -7.08 10.96 -7.36
C GLY A 160 -7.06 9.71 -6.50
N GLU A 161 -5.87 9.12 -6.35
CA GLU A 161 -5.61 8.02 -5.43
C GLU A 161 -5.05 8.56 -4.11
N PHE A 162 -5.51 8.01 -2.99
CA PHE A 162 -5.08 8.48 -1.67
C PHE A 162 -5.31 7.47 -0.56
N TRP A 163 -4.64 7.72 0.56
CA TRP A 163 -4.93 7.20 1.88
C TRP A 163 -5.20 8.39 2.80
N LEU A 164 -6.35 8.43 3.47
CA LEU A 164 -6.78 9.60 4.24
C LEU A 164 -5.86 9.92 5.44
N GLY A 165 -5.31 8.88 6.06
CA GLY A 165 -4.49 8.95 7.27
C GLY A 165 -5.16 8.30 8.47
N LEU A 166 -4.43 7.47 9.22
CA LEU A 166 -4.96 6.71 10.36
C LEU A 166 -5.52 7.62 11.45
N ARG A 167 -4.90 8.78 11.71
CA ARG A 167 -5.40 9.73 12.71
C ARG A 167 -6.77 10.30 12.33
N LYS A 168 -6.96 10.67 11.06
CA LYS A 168 -8.25 11.17 10.56
C LYS A 168 -9.31 10.09 10.54
N ILE A 169 -8.94 8.86 10.15
CA ILE A 169 -9.84 7.70 10.20
C ILE A 169 -10.29 7.45 11.64
N PHE A 170 -9.36 7.45 12.60
CA PHE A 170 -9.64 7.30 14.03
C PHE A 170 -10.63 8.36 14.52
N ASP A 171 -10.40 9.64 14.18
CA ASP A 171 -11.28 10.74 14.55
C ASP A 171 -12.70 10.59 13.97
N ILE A 172 -12.84 10.06 12.74
CA ILE A 172 -14.14 9.82 12.10
C ILE A 172 -14.89 8.69 12.80
N VAL A 173 -14.26 7.53 12.99
CA VAL A 173 -14.98 6.29 13.38
C VAL A 173 -15.19 6.14 14.89
N ASN A 174 -14.58 7.00 15.69
CA ASN A 174 -14.71 6.99 17.16
C ASN A 174 -15.54 8.17 17.70
N GLN A 175 -16.41 8.77 16.88
CA GLN A 175 -17.39 9.75 17.33
C GLN A 175 -18.38 9.09 18.31
N LYS A 176 -18.69 9.75 19.45
CA LYS A 176 -19.26 9.08 20.62
C LYS A 176 -20.66 8.53 20.43
N ALA A 177 -21.47 9.20 19.63
CA ALA A 177 -22.88 8.89 19.43
C ALA A 177 -23.15 8.17 18.10
N THR A 178 -22.10 7.74 17.40
CA THR A 178 -22.20 7.30 16.01
C THR A 178 -21.40 6.03 15.79
N HIS A 179 -22.04 5.03 15.17
CA HIS A 179 -21.34 3.84 14.68
C HIS A 179 -21.11 3.95 13.18
N PHE A 180 -19.99 3.39 12.72
CA PHE A 180 -19.61 3.45 11.31
C PHE A 180 -19.61 2.07 10.67
N ASN A 181 -20.04 2.03 9.41
CA ASN A 181 -19.96 0.85 8.57
C ASN A 181 -18.78 1.03 7.60
N LEU A 182 -17.94 0.00 7.51
CA LEU A 182 -16.87 -0.08 6.51
C LEU A 182 -17.42 -0.75 5.26
N TYR A 183 -17.31 -0.10 4.11
CA TYR A 183 -17.71 -0.65 2.83
C TYR A 183 -16.53 -0.64 1.86
N VAL A 184 -16.12 -1.84 1.44
CA VAL A 184 -15.08 -2.06 0.45
C VAL A 184 -15.75 -2.33 -0.90
N ASP A 185 -15.53 -1.43 -1.86
CA ASP A 185 -15.97 -1.55 -3.25
C ASP A 185 -14.78 -2.03 -4.10
N LEU A 186 -14.95 -3.14 -4.82
CA LEU A 186 -13.93 -3.76 -5.65
C LEU A 186 -14.40 -3.83 -7.09
N GLU A 187 -13.52 -3.43 -8.01
CA GLU A 187 -13.76 -3.47 -9.45
C GLU A 187 -12.59 -4.15 -10.16
N SER A 188 -12.90 -5.16 -10.98
CA SER A 188 -11.90 -5.88 -11.78
C SER A 188 -11.81 -5.39 -13.23
N GLU A 189 -10.80 -5.85 -13.96
CA GLU A 189 -10.56 -5.58 -15.40
C GLU A 189 -11.79 -5.80 -16.29
N ASN A 190 -12.67 -6.72 -15.92
CA ASN A 190 -13.86 -7.09 -16.70
C ASN A 190 -15.14 -6.39 -16.20
N GLU A 191 -15.01 -5.24 -15.52
CA GLU A 191 -16.13 -4.49 -14.91
C GLU A 191 -16.96 -5.33 -13.94
N LYS A 192 -16.36 -6.39 -13.37
CA LYS A 192 -17.05 -7.17 -12.34
C LYS A 192 -16.90 -6.45 -11.02
N HIS A 193 -18.05 -6.17 -10.42
CA HIS A 193 -18.13 -5.54 -9.10
C HIS A 193 -18.31 -6.59 -8.01
N ALA A 194 -17.51 -6.47 -6.96
CA ALA A 194 -17.68 -7.20 -5.72
C ALA A 194 -17.58 -6.24 -4.54
N TYR A 195 -18.23 -6.55 -3.42
CA TYR A 195 -18.13 -5.74 -2.23
C TYR A 195 -18.09 -6.56 -0.96
N ALA A 196 -17.47 -5.97 0.07
CA ALA A 196 -17.49 -6.44 1.44
C ALA A 196 -17.91 -5.27 2.34
N SER A 197 -18.91 -5.49 3.20
CA SER A 197 -19.42 -4.52 4.15
C SER A 197 -19.31 -5.09 5.56
N TYR A 198 -18.84 -4.28 6.50
CA TYR A 198 -18.71 -4.64 7.90
C TYR A 198 -19.41 -3.58 8.75
N ASP A 199 -20.37 -4.01 9.57
CA ASP A 199 -20.98 -3.10 10.55
C ASP A 199 -20.03 -2.80 11.73
N GLY A 200 -20.33 -1.78 12.51
CA GLY A 200 -19.62 -1.47 13.76
C GLY A 200 -18.09 -1.36 13.62
N PHE A 201 -17.61 -0.79 12.52
CA PHE A 201 -16.20 -0.57 12.25
C PHE A 201 -15.65 0.56 13.13
N TRP A 202 -14.53 0.28 13.79
CA TRP A 202 -13.74 1.27 14.50
C TRP A 202 -12.28 0.83 14.59
N ILE A 203 -11.40 1.75 14.98
CA ILE A 203 -9.99 1.47 15.21
C ILE A 203 -9.54 2.04 16.56
N GLU A 204 -8.61 1.35 17.22
CA GLU A 204 -7.98 1.85 18.45
C GLU A 204 -7.10 3.08 18.18
N ASP A 205 -6.60 3.72 19.24
CA ASP A 205 -5.68 4.84 19.14
C ASP A 205 -4.25 4.44 18.71
N GLU A 206 -3.38 5.44 18.59
CA GLU A 206 -1.97 5.25 18.22
C GLU A 206 -1.19 4.41 19.24
N THR A 207 -1.57 4.43 20.53
CA THR A 207 -0.88 3.63 21.58
C THR A 207 -1.14 2.14 21.43
N CYS A 208 -2.29 1.81 20.85
CA CYS A 208 -2.68 0.47 20.47
C CYS A 208 -2.38 0.16 18.99
N SER A 209 -1.56 0.98 18.32
CA SER A 209 -1.18 0.83 16.90
C SER A 209 -2.38 0.72 15.96
N PHE A 210 -3.46 1.48 16.23
CA PHE A 210 -4.65 1.53 15.39
C PHE A 210 -5.26 0.15 15.07
N LYS A 211 -5.35 -0.76 16.05
CA LYS A 211 -5.98 -2.08 15.85
C LYS A 211 -7.37 -1.95 15.26
N ILE A 212 -7.64 -2.75 14.25
CA ILE A 212 -8.92 -2.77 13.53
C ILE A 212 -9.96 -3.60 14.27
N HIS A 213 -11.21 -3.14 14.29
CA HIS A 213 -12.34 -3.93 14.78
C HIS A 213 -13.48 -3.89 13.76
N LEU A 214 -13.94 -5.09 13.38
CA LEU A 214 -14.97 -5.31 12.37
C LEU A 214 -16.14 -6.11 12.96
N GLY A 215 -17.35 -5.58 12.81
CA GLY A 215 -18.61 -6.27 13.10
C GLY A 215 -19.07 -7.19 11.96
N HIS A 216 -20.36 -7.48 11.87
CA HIS A 216 -20.90 -8.50 10.97
C HIS A 216 -20.58 -8.21 9.51
N TYR A 217 -20.11 -9.25 8.82
CA TYR A 217 -19.83 -9.19 7.38
C TYR A 217 -21.12 -9.36 6.58
N SER A 218 -21.24 -8.59 5.50
CA SER A 218 -22.16 -8.84 4.39
C SER A 218 -21.51 -8.48 3.06
N GLY A 219 -21.85 -9.20 2.00
CA GLY A 219 -21.31 -8.92 0.66
C GLY A 219 -21.03 -10.17 -0.14
N ASN A 220 -20.56 -9.96 -1.37
CA ASN A 220 -20.27 -11.02 -2.35
C ASN A 220 -18.77 -11.16 -2.67
N ALA A 221 -17.89 -10.34 -2.08
CA ALA A 221 -16.44 -10.44 -2.26
C ALA A 221 -15.79 -11.56 -1.43
N GLY A 222 -16.50 -12.09 -0.43
CA GLY A 222 -15.95 -12.99 0.58
C GLY A 222 -15.33 -12.23 1.77
N ASP A 223 -15.31 -12.86 2.95
CA ASP A 223 -14.78 -12.26 4.17
C ASP A 223 -13.26 -12.49 4.29
N ALA A 224 -12.49 -11.81 3.44
CA ALA A 224 -11.02 -11.96 3.39
C ALA A 224 -10.33 -11.47 4.68
N PHE A 225 -10.88 -10.47 5.38
CA PHE A 225 -10.35 -10.03 6.67
C PHE A 225 -10.37 -11.12 7.72
N ARG A 226 -11.42 -11.96 7.78
CA ARG A 226 -11.47 -13.08 8.73
C ARG A 226 -10.78 -14.33 8.21
N GLY A 227 -10.78 -14.51 6.89
CA GLY A 227 -10.19 -15.66 6.21
C GLY A 227 -10.81 -17.00 6.64
N TYR A 228 -10.09 -18.09 6.37
CA TYR A 228 -10.57 -19.45 6.65
C TYR A 228 -9.93 -20.05 7.91
N ARG A 229 -8.69 -19.64 8.22
CA ARG A 229 -7.92 -20.14 9.35
C ARG A 229 -7.71 -19.02 10.37
N ARG A 230 -7.39 -19.40 11.61
CA ARG A 230 -7.20 -18.41 12.69
C ARG A 230 -6.04 -17.47 12.41
N GLU A 231 -5.00 -17.96 11.77
CA GLU A 231 -3.84 -17.16 11.36
C GLU A 231 -4.12 -16.18 10.22
N ASP A 232 -5.18 -16.42 9.44
CA ASP A 232 -5.60 -15.53 8.35
C ASP A 232 -6.37 -14.32 8.89
N ASN A 233 -6.93 -14.42 10.11
CA ASN A 233 -7.85 -13.43 10.66
C ASN A 233 -7.12 -12.14 11.06
N GLN A 234 -7.40 -11.08 10.32
CA GLN A 234 -6.86 -9.73 10.47
C GLN A 234 -7.72 -8.85 11.39
N ASN A 235 -8.91 -9.31 11.81
CA ASN A 235 -9.70 -8.58 12.81
C ASN A 235 -8.95 -8.52 14.15
N SER A 236 -9.01 -7.38 14.82
CA SER A 236 -8.27 -7.06 16.05
C SER A 236 -6.74 -7.06 15.90
N MET A 237 -6.21 -7.05 14.67
CA MET A 237 -4.78 -6.90 14.44
C MET A 237 -4.37 -5.42 14.40
N PRO A 238 -3.17 -5.08 14.90
CA PRO A 238 -2.62 -3.74 14.79
C PRO A 238 -2.21 -3.42 13.35
N PHE A 239 -2.16 -2.12 13.03
CA PHE A 239 -1.58 -1.67 11.77
C PHE A 239 -0.06 -1.83 11.80
N SER A 240 0.52 -2.18 10.66
CA SER A 240 1.98 -2.29 10.49
C SER A 240 2.42 -1.68 9.17
N THR A 241 3.63 -1.14 9.14
CA THR A 241 4.35 -0.66 7.95
C THR A 241 5.74 -1.28 7.92
N PHE A 242 6.50 -1.02 6.86
CA PHE A 242 7.82 -1.65 6.67
C PHE A 242 8.87 -1.15 7.66
N ASP A 243 8.65 0.03 8.23
CA ASP A 243 9.50 0.67 9.25
C ASP A 243 8.97 0.49 10.68
N VAL A 244 7.70 0.08 10.84
CA VAL A 244 7.07 -0.25 12.13
C VAL A 244 6.29 -1.55 11.99
N ASP A 245 6.97 -2.65 12.27
CA ASP A 245 6.37 -3.98 12.31
C ASP A 245 5.55 -4.13 13.59
N ASN A 246 4.24 -4.39 13.50
CA ASN A 246 3.38 -4.81 14.61
C ASN A 246 2.67 -6.14 14.31
N ASP A 247 3.10 -6.87 13.28
CA ASP A 247 2.36 -8.01 12.76
C ASP A 247 2.50 -9.27 13.62
N GLY A 248 1.73 -10.30 13.26
CA GLY A 248 1.72 -11.59 13.96
C GLY A 248 2.90 -12.51 13.62
N CYS A 249 3.83 -12.10 12.75
CA CYS A 249 4.95 -12.90 12.26
C CYS A 249 6.24 -12.69 13.04
N ARG A 250 6.17 -12.85 14.37
CA ARG A 250 7.34 -12.71 15.25
C ARG A 250 7.79 -14.04 15.88
N PRO A 251 9.07 -14.44 15.75
CA PRO A 251 10.12 -13.78 14.96
C PRO A 251 10.06 -14.08 13.45
N MET A 252 9.21 -15.04 13.04
CA MET A 252 9.09 -15.51 11.67
C MET A 252 7.78 -16.31 11.47
N CYS A 253 7.19 -16.17 10.29
CA CYS A 253 6.17 -17.06 9.73
C CYS A 253 6.70 -17.84 8.53
N THR A 254 5.95 -18.86 8.10
CA THR A 254 6.16 -19.52 6.80
C THR A 254 4.96 -19.26 5.92
N ILE A 255 5.12 -18.46 4.87
CA ILE A 255 4.07 -18.13 3.90
C ILE A 255 4.48 -18.66 2.53
N LYS A 256 3.63 -19.48 1.89
CA LYS A 256 3.94 -20.14 0.60
C LYS A 256 5.31 -20.85 0.60
N GLY A 257 5.70 -21.43 1.75
CA GLY A 257 6.98 -22.13 1.93
C GLY A 257 8.20 -21.23 2.15
N GLN A 258 8.03 -19.90 2.16
CA GLN A 258 9.10 -18.93 2.39
C GLN A 258 9.08 -18.39 3.82
N PRO A 259 10.25 -18.21 4.47
CA PRO A 259 10.34 -17.56 5.76
C PRO A 259 10.03 -16.06 5.62
N VAL A 260 9.04 -15.58 6.36
CA VAL A 260 8.61 -14.17 6.39
C VAL A 260 8.88 -13.60 7.77
N LYS A 261 9.68 -12.54 7.85
CA LYS A 261 9.98 -11.82 9.11
C LYS A 261 9.06 -10.63 9.37
N SER A 262 8.58 -9.99 8.30
CA SER A 262 7.59 -8.92 8.36
C SER A 262 6.71 -9.03 7.13
N CYS A 263 5.41 -8.96 7.37
CA CYS A 263 4.37 -9.01 6.36
C CYS A 263 4.31 -7.75 5.52
N SER A 264 4.64 -6.59 6.10
CA SER A 264 4.75 -5.35 5.31
C SER A 264 5.87 -5.48 4.27
N ASN A 265 7.07 -5.91 4.68
CA ASN A 265 8.17 -6.16 3.74
C ASN A 265 7.85 -7.24 2.71
N PHE A 266 7.15 -8.31 3.12
CA PHE A 266 6.71 -9.35 2.19
C PHE A 266 5.65 -8.86 1.19
N SER A 267 4.85 -7.86 1.58
CA SER A 267 3.78 -7.27 0.75
C SER A 267 4.24 -5.99 0.06
N ASP A 268 5.45 -5.99 -0.50
CA ASP A 268 6.05 -4.86 -1.22
C ASP A 268 6.08 -3.56 -0.40
N ASN A 269 6.36 -3.65 0.90
CA ASN A 269 6.41 -2.51 1.83
C ASN A 269 5.07 -1.75 2.00
N ALA A 270 3.93 -2.41 1.75
CA ALA A 270 2.61 -1.82 1.99
C ALA A 270 2.28 -1.75 3.49
N GLY A 271 1.54 -0.73 3.90
CA GLY A 271 0.97 -0.64 5.25
C GLY A 271 -0.41 -1.25 5.34
N TRP A 272 -0.66 -2.11 6.33
CA TRP A 272 -1.96 -2.76 6.54
C TRP A 272 -2.11 -3.38 7.94
N TRP A 273 -3.33 -3.83 8.26
CA TRP A 273 -3.63 -4.65 9.44
C TRP A 273 -3.23 -6.11 9.18
N PHE A 274 -1.96 -6.43 9.36
CA PHE A 274 -1.42 -7.77 9.13
C PHE A 274 -1.54 -8.67 10.37
N ASN A 275 -1.95 -9.93 10.18
CA ASN A 275 -1.77 -11.00 11.18
C ASN A 275 -0.50 -11.81 10.86
N LYS A 276 -0.64 -13.10 10.52
CA LYS A 276 0.38 -13.83 9.75
C LYS A 276 0.27 -13.47 8.27
N CYS A 277 0.38 -12.17 8.05
CA CYS A 277 0.03 -11.40 6.87
C CYS A 277 -1.49 -11.32 6.72
N GLY A 278 -2.15 -12.40 6.30
CA GLY A 278 -3.60 -12.43 6.07
C GLY A 278 -3.96 -12.48 4.59
N LEU A 279 -5.26 -12.42 4.30
CA LEU A 279 -5.80 -12.62 2.94
C LEU A 279 -6.35 -11.33 2.31
N ALA A 280 -6.57 -10.27 3.08
CA ALA A 280 -6.91 -8.96 2.58
C ALA A 280 -5.70 -8.02 2.63
N ASN A 281 -5.39 -7.36 1.51
CA ASN A 281 -4.47 -6.23 1.47
C ASN A 281 -4.80 -5.32 0.28
N LEU A 282 -5.53 -4.24 0.53
CA LEU A 282 -5.94 -3.28 -0.50
C LEU A 282 -4.90 -2.20 -0.78
N ASN A 283 -3.86 -2.13 0.06
CA ASN A 283 -2.74 -1.21 -0.06
C ASN A 283 -1.54 -1.84 -0.79
N GLY A 284 -1.63 -3.12 -1.17
CA GLY A 284 -0.62 -3.81 -1.96
C GLY A 284 -0.41 -3.18 -3.35
N VAL A 285 0.60 -3.67 -4.05
CA VAL A 285 0.87 -3.28 -5.44
C VAL A 285 -0.28 -3.77 -6.33
N LEU A 286 -0.79 -2.89 -7.19
CA LEU A 286 -1.73 -3.28 -8.24
C LEU A 286 -0.92 -4.01 -9.33
N HIS A 287 -1.12 -5.31 -9.47
CA HIS A 287 -0.49 -6.07 -10.55
C HIS A 287 -1.39 -6.04 -11.78
N TYR A 288 -1.00 -5.27 -12.81
CA TYR A 288 -1.56 -5.44 -14.14
C TYR A 288 -1.03 -6.75 -14.73
N THR A 289 -1.87 -7.76 -14.87
CA THR A 289 -1.48 -8.98 -15.60
C THR A 289 -2.37 -9.16 -16.82
N GLU A 290 -1.85 -8.80 -18.00
CA GLU A 290 -2.39 -9.17 -19.34
C GLU A 290 -2.38 -10.69 -19.60
N ARG A 291 -2.37 -11.54 -18.57
CA ARG A 291 -2.05 -12.98 -18.68
C ARG A 291 -2.99 -13.87 -17.88
N LEU A 292 -4.30 -13.66 -18.02
CA LEU A 292 -5.33 -14.61 -17.57
C LEU A 292 -6.41 -14.87 -18.63
N LEU A 293 -6.02 -14.95 -19.91
CA LEU A 293 -6.94 -15.36 -20.99
C LEU A 293 -7.11 -16.88 -21.16
N ASP A 294 -6.35 -17.74 -20.46
CA ASP A 294 -6.32 -19.19 -20.78
C ASP A 294 -6.83 -20.16 -19.70
N LEU A 295 -7.49 -19.72 -18.62
CA LEU A 295 -7.96 -20.64 -17.56
C LEU A 295 -9.47 -20.70 -17.31
N TRP A 296 -10.28 -20.25 -18.27
CA TRP A 296 -11.74 -20.23 -18.13
C TRP A 296 -12.50 -21.50 -18.53
N TRP A 297 -11.83 -22.59 -18.94
CA TRP A 297 -12.51 -23.83 -19.32
C TRP A 297 -11.90 -25.08 -18.69
N SER A 298 -12.07 -25.22 -17.37
CA SER A 298 -12.08 -26.53 -16.70
C SER A 298 -12.92 -26.39 -15.44
N GLY A 299 -14.14 -26.94 -15.46
CA GLY A 299 -15.09 -26.86 -14.36
C GLY A 299 -14.51 -27.33 -13.03
N CYS A 300 -14.28 -26.37 -12.14
CA CYS A 300 -14.25 -26.53 -10.69
C CYS A 300 -14.49 -25.15 -10.09
N GLN A 301 -15.51 -25.03 -9.25
CA GLN A 301 -15.89 -23.80 -8.58
C GLN A 301 -14.86 -23.51 -7.49
N VAL A 302 -13.81 -22.77 -7.84
CA VAL A 302 -12.84 -22.22 -6.88
C VAL A 302 -13.48 -20.95 -6.30
N PRO A 303 -13.61 -20.80 -4.98
CA PRO A 303 -14.06 -19.55 -4.40
C PRO A 303 -13.04 -18.49 -4.80
N ALA A 304 -13.52 -17.40 -5.41
CA ALA A 304 -12.70 -16.25 -5.78
C ALA A 304 -11.86 -15.85 -4.55
N GLN A 305 -10.57 -16.20 -4.58
CA GLN A 305 -9.62 -15.58 -3.68
C GLN A 305 -9.53 -14.12 -4.14
N ALA A 306 -9.35 -13.18 -3.22
CA ALA A 306 -9.02 -11.78 -3.55
C ALA A 306 -7.68 -11.63 -4.31
N GLU A 307 -7.16 -12.73 -4.88
CA GLU A 307 -6.10 -12.77 -5.88
C GLU A 307 -6.64 -12.53 -7.31
N ASP A 308 -7.97 -12.49 -7.53
CA ASP A 308 -8.53 -11.78 -8.70
C ASP A 308 -8.35 -10.27 -8.45
N ILE A 309 -7.22 -9.74 -8.93
CA ILE A 309 -6.72 -8.39 -8.67
C ILE A 309 -7.78 -7.36 -9.05
N ALA A 310 -8.36 -6.69 -8.05
CA ALA A 310 -9.17 -5.50 -8.28
C ALA A 310 -8.25 -4.41 -8.85
N LEU A 311 -8.55 -3.91 -10.05
CA LEU A 311 -7.84 -2.78 -10.66
C LEU A 311 -8.03 -1.51 -9.85
N ALA A 312 -9.27 -1.33 -9.38
CA ALA A 312 -9.67 -0.21 -8.57
C ALA A 312 -10.35 -0.75 -7.32
N ASN A 313 -10.07 -0.10 -6.21
CA ASN A 313 -10.80 -0.35 -4.99
C ASN A 313 -11.00 0.95 -4.23
N ARG A 314 -12.13 1.05 -3.56
CA ARG A 314 -12.45 2.17 -2.68
C ARG A 314 -12.90 1.64 -1.34
N ILE A 315 -12.42 2.30 -0.29
CA ILE A 315 -12.89 2.05 1.07
C ILE A 315 -13.69 3.25 1.50
N HIS A 316 -14.97 3.00 1.78
CA HIS A 316 -15.95 3.98 2.18
C HIS A 316 -16.34 3.77 3.65
N LEU A 317 -16.60 4.87 4.35
CA LEU A 317 -17.22 4.88 5.66
C LEU A 317 -18.60 5.54 5.56
N SER A 318 -19.60 4.91 6.16
CA SER A 318 -20.92 5.53 6.38
C SER A 318 -21.24 5.49 7.85
N ALA A 319 -21.70 6.60 8.42
CA ALA A 319 -22.31 6.59 9.73
C ALA A 319 -23.66 5.84 9.66
N GLU A 320 -24.01 5.11 10.72
CA GLU A 320 -25.40 4.82 11.03
C GLU A 320 -26.05 6.15 11.44
N SER A 321 -27.23 6.46 10.89
CA SER A 321 -27.89 7.77 10.98
C SER A 321 -27.68 8.47 12.32
N HIS A 322 -27.15 9.69 12.27
CA HIS A 322 -26.92 10.54 13.46
C HIS A 322 -28.21 10.86 14.24
N TYR A 323 -29.38 10.57 13.67
CA TYR A 323 -30.70 10.84 14.27
C TYR A 323 -31.42 9.58 14.78
N ALA A 324 -30.81 8.39 14.69
CA ALA A 324 -31.47 7.14 15.08
C ALA A 324 -31.52 6.90 16.60
N ALA A 325 -30.82 7.70 17.40
CA ALA A 325 -30.74 7.52 18.86
C ALA A 325 -31.98 8.01 19.65
N ASP A 326 -32.91 8.74 19.04
CA ASP A 326 -34.06 9.35 19.75
C ASP A 326 -35.34 8.49 19.82
N THR A 327 -35.34 7.26 19.29
CA THR A 327 -36.56 6.42 19.21
C THR A 327 -36.61 5.20 20.13
N ALA A 328 -35.68 5.04 21.08
CA ALA A 328 -35.76 3.99 22.10
C ALA A 328 -35.91 4.60 23.50
N GLY A 329 -37.12 5.08 23.80
CA GLY A 329 -37.56 5.55 25.12
C GLY A 329 -38.73 4.73 25.63
#